data_AF-A0A7S1XNZ6-F1
#
_entry.id   AF-A0A7S1XNZ6-F1
#
_cell.length_a   1.000
_cell.length_b   1.000
_cell.length_c   1.000
_cell.angle_alpha   90.00
_cell.angle_beta   90.00
_cell.angle_gamma   90.00
#
_symmetry.space_group_name_H-M   'P 1'
#
loop_
_entity.id
_entity.type
_entity.pdbx_description
1 polymer ?
#
loop_
_entity_poly.entity_id
_entity_poly.type
_entity_poly.pdbx_seq_one_letter_code
_entity_poly.pdbx_strand_id
1 'polypeptide(L)'
;GGRRSARAVGLPTAEVFDRLVEQRRLQYAEQLAADSAVRRAEYVSSLEKHGQWRMAIKLIGEYELDVDDFPRAQYLQRRNIIKAFVGKEAEDMLTGFLDDIDPALGYEACEFAIEIHGHNHPFTVDLVASLNLNSVFQAVPAAQAQAPAARAPRGWINGMPSAPDAWAAEARTAPGNATQLGLPRASMGDWGQQQQQAGGAQARALTTQSDAGAGAGEDSAQALARPPPLSPADIGLRIDEDVVVVSSVKDLRRAMVRVLGAKVVGLDCEWRPRFSKNEPHSPLALIQIGYEIQEPDATGGPATARMGAYLLDVKAVMEPGAEKARQVCSDLLRDLFASKRVLKLGFDPTEDMKKMHKAFPELKRSPIYNFLDLRDEAGHVLDRGTHGLSLGRMSELYLFRSIKKGTRMTNWDRRPLKSSQVEYAAVDAACLIPIYNAFQTHLAKEEARKMAEEAEA
;
A
#
# COMPACT_ATOMS: atom_id res chain seq x y z
N GLY A 1 -39.12 -36.77 -37.05
CA GLY A 1 -38.32 -36.78 -35.81
C GLY A 1 -36.84 -36.61 -36.15
N GLY A 2 -35.99 -36.30 -35.16
CA GLY A 2 -34.52 -36.28 -35.36
C GLY A 2 -33.84 -34.91 -35.34
N ARG A 3 -34.20 -33.99 -34.43
CA ARG A 3 -33.24 -32.92 -34.04
C ARG A 3 -32.07 -33.60 -33.34
N ARG A 4 -30.86 -33.47 -33.88
CA ARG A 4 -29.62 -33.98 -33.25
C ARG A 4 -29.37 -33.22 -31.95
N SER A 5 -29.70 -33.85 -30.82
CA SER A 5 -29.12 -33.50 -29.53
C SER A 5 -27.64 -33.89 -29.57
N ALA A 6 -26.78 -32.93 -29.89
CA ALA A 6 -25.36 -33.07 -29.62
C ALA A 6 -25.16 -32.90 -28.11
N ARG A 7 -24.94 -34.01 -27.40
CA ARG A 7 -24.44 -33.99 -26.02
C ARG A 7 -23.13 -33.19 -26.01
N ALA A 8 -23.19 -31.92 -25.59
CA ALA A 8 -22.03 -31.23 -25.06
C ALA A 8 -21.69 -31.92 -23.72
N VAL A 9 -20.84 -32.93 -23.78
CA VAL A 9 -20.19 -33.49 -22.60
C VAL A 9 -19.44 -32.34 -21.95
N GLY A 10 -19.77 -32.02 -20.70
CA GLY A 10 -19.28 -30.83 -20.02
C GLY A 10 -17.76 -30.86 -19.89
N LEU A 11 -17.09 -30.04 -20.70
CA LEU A 11 -15.68 -29.75 -20.54
C LEU A 11 -15.50 -28.89 -19.28
N PRO A 12 -14.41 -29.04 -18.52
CA PRO A 12 -14.04 -28.08 -17.48
C PRO A 12 -14.00 -26.67 -18.06
N THR A 13 -14.46 -25.66 -17.31
CA THR A 13 -14.64 -24.30 -17.84
C THR A 13 -13.34 -23.71 -18.37
N ALA A 14 -12.22 -23.96 -17.70
CA ALA A 14 -10.87 -23.66 -18.20
C ALA A 14 -10.56 -24.22 -19.61
N GLU A 15 -10.96 -25.46 -19.94
CA GLU A 15 -10.76 -26.00 -21.31
C GLU A 15 -11.61 -25.27 -22.37
N VAL A 16 -12.74 -24.68 -21.96
CA VAL A 16 -13.56 -23.87 -22.87
C VAL A 16 -12.85 -22.55 -23.16
N PHE A 17 -12.27 -21.90 -22.14
CA PHE A 17 -11.52 -20.67 -22.31
C PHE A 17 -10.24 -20.87 -23.13
N ASP A 18 -9.47 -21.93 -22.89
CA ASP A 18 -8.29 -22.27 -23.70
C ASP A 18 -8.63 -22.32 -25.19
N ARG A 19 -9.65 -23.11 -25.57
CA ARG A 19 -10.08 -23.24 -26.98
C ARG A 19 -10.58 -21.92 -27.56
N LEU A 20 -11.27 -21.08 -26.77
CA LEU A 20 -11.74 -19.79 -27.25
C LEU A 20 -10.58 -18.81 -27.48
N VAL A 21 -9.55 -18.83 -26.62
CA VAL A 21 -8.34 -18.01 -26.77
C VAL A 21 -7.51 -18.50 -27.98
N GLU A 22 -7.28 -19.81 -28.12
CA GLU A 22 -6.61 -20.41 -29.29
C GLU A 22 -7.30 -20.04 -30.61
N GLN A 23 -8.63 -20.14 -30.66
CA GLN A 23 -9.44 -19.79 -31.82
C GLN A 23 -9.64 -18.26 -32.00
N ARG A 24 -9.02 -17.44 -31.15
CA ARG A 24 -9.14 -15.96 -31.13
C ARG A 24 -10.57 -15.43 -30.99
N ARG A 25 -11.46 -16.19 -30.35
CA ARG A 25 -12.87 -15.84 -30.09
C ARG A 25 -13.03 -15.03 -28.80
N LEU A 26 -12.18 -14.01 -28.64
CA LEU A 26 -11.98 -13.28 -27.39
C LEU A 26 -13.25 -12.61 -26.86
N GLN A 27 -14.07 -12.00 -27.74
CA GLN A 27 -15.36 -11.41 -27.34
C GLN A 27 -16.34 -12.44 -26.74
N TYR A 28 -16.30 -13.69 -27.22
CA TYR A 28 -17.16 -14.75 -26.69
C TYR A 28 -16.62 -15.30 -25.37
N ALA A 29 -15.29 -15.31 -25.20
CA ALA A 29 -14.65 -15.61 -23.93
C ALA A 29 -14.96 -14.53 -22.88
N GLU A 30 -14.87 -13.24 -23.22
CA GLU A 30 -15.25 -12.13 -22.32
C GLU A 30 -16.71 -12.21 -21.88
N GLN A 31 -17.63 -12.50 -22.80
CA GLN A 31 -19.05 -12.71 -22.47
C GLN A 31 -19.25 -13.91 -21.53
N LEU A 32 -18.59 -15.03 -21.79
CA LEU A 32 -18.67 -16.24 -20.95
C LEU A 32 -17.98 -16.07 -19.58
N ALA A 33 -16.97 -15.21 -19.51
CA ALA A 33 -16.23 -14.87 -18.30
C ALA A 33 -17.04 -13.97 -17.36
N ALA A 34 -17.83 -13.04 -17.90
CA ALA A 34 -18.66 -12.11 -17.13
C ALA A 34 -19.62 -12.81 -16.15
N ASP A 35 -20.04 -14.05 -16.45
CA ASP A 35 -20.93 -14.87 -15.61
C ASP A 35 -20.44 -15.11 -14.17
N SER A 36 -19.11 -15.12 -13.90
CA SER A 36 -18.60 -15.27 -12.52
C SER A 36 -17.15 -14.83 -12.32
N ALA A 37 -16.76 -14.54 -11.07
CA ALA A 37 -15.36 -14.26 -10.72
C ALA A 37 -14.42 -15.43 -11.02
N VAL A 38 -14.85 -16.67 -10.76
CA VAL A 38 -14.09 -17.89 -11.08
C VAL A 38 -13.79 -17.97 -12.59
N ARG A 39 -14.78 -17.68 -13.43
CA ARG A 39 -14.60 -17.69 -14.88
C ARG A 39 -13.76 -16.52 -15.40
N ARG A 40 -13.81 -15.36 -14.76
CA ARG A 40 -12.86 -14.26 -15.02
C ARG A 40 -11.42 -14.70 -14.75
N ALA A 41 -11.17 -15.41 -13.64
CA ALA A 41 -9.86 -15.97 -13.34
C ALA A 41 -9.42 -17.05 -14.34
N GLU A 42 -10.30 -18.02 -14.67
CA GLU A 42 -10.02 -19.05 -15.67
C GLU A 42 -9.71 -18.45 -17.05
N TYR A 43 -10.48 -17.46 -17.51
CA TYR A 43 -10.24 -16.77 -18.78
C TYR A 43 -8.88 -16.07 -18.80
N VAL A 44 -8.54 -15.32 -17.75
CA VAL A 44 -7.24 -14.64 -17.62
C VAL A 44 -6.10 -15.66 -17.56
N SER A 45 -6.29 -16.80 -16.90
CA SER A 45 -5.31 -17.89 -16.88
C SER A 45 -5.08 -18.49 -18.29
N SER A 46 -6.14 -18.72 -19.07
CA SER A 46 -6.03 -19.10 -20.48
C SER A 46 -5.31 -18.04 -21.33
N LEU A 47 -5.54 -16.75 -21.07
CA LEU A 47 -4.82 -15.67 -21.75
C LEU A 47 -3.32 -15.67 -21.43
N GLU A 48 -2.93 -15.96 -20.18
CA GLU A 48 -1.52 -16.18 -19.80
C GLU A 48 -0.91 -17.35 -20.58
N LYS A 49 -1.57 -18.51 -20.50
CA LYS A 49 -1.16 -19.79 -21.07
C LYS A 49 -0.92 -19.70 -22.58
N HIS A 50 -1.77 -18.95 -23.29
CA HIS A 50 -1.68 -18.73 -24.73
C HIS A 50 -0.96 -17.41 -25.12
N GLY A 51 -0.20 -16.82 -24.20
CA GLY A 51 0.73 -15.72 -24.50
C GLY A 51 0.09 -14.36 -24.75
N GLN A 52 -1.19 -14.17 -24.45
CA GLN A 52 -1.93 -12.91 -24.58
C GLN A 52 -1.74 -11.99 -23.35
N TRP A 53 -0.52 -11.99 -22.78
CA TRP A 53 -0.17 -11.40 -21.48
C TRP A 53 -0.50 -9.91 -21.33
N ARG A 54 -0.48 -9.11 -22.41
CA ARG A 54 -0.90 -7.70 -22.35
C ARG A 54 -2.38 -7.55 -22.00
N MET A 55 -3.21 -8.45 -22.53
CA MET A 55 -4.63 -8.46 -22.26
C MET A 55 -4.92 -9.10 -20.91
N ALA A 56 -4.18 -10.15 -20.53
CA ALA A 56 -4.23 -10.70 -19.18
C ALA A 56 -3.93 -9.64 -18.11
N ILE A 57 -2.80 -8.92 -18.19
CA ILE A 57 -2.44 -7.84 -17.23
C ILE A 57 -3.51 -6.74 -17.15
N LYS A 58 -4.11 -6.37 -18.29
CA LYS A 58 -5.22 -5.40 -18.32
C LYS A 58 -6.45 -5.94 -17.58
N LEU A 59 -6.84 -7.17 -17.89
CA LEU A 59 -8.04 -7.80 -17.34
C LEU A 59 -7.88 -8.20 -15.86
N ILE A 60 -6.68 -8.50 -15.38
CA ILE A 60 -6.41 -8.67 -13.94
C ILE A 60 -6.83 -7.41 -13.17
N GLY A 61 -6.48 -6.22 -13.70
CA GLY A 61 -6.90 -4.94 -13.13
C GLY A 61 -8.39 -4.64 -13.31
N GLU A 62 -8.96 -4.88 -14.50
CA GLU A 62 -10.38 -4.61 -14.78
C GLU A 62 -11.36 -5.59 -14.12
N TYR A 63 -10.88 -6.78 -13.72
CA TYR A 63 -11.67 -7.79 -13.03
C TYR A 63 -11.36 -7.90 -11.53
N GLU A 64 -10.45 -7.08 -11.01
CA GLU A 64 -10.01 -7.05 -9.60
C GLU A 64 -9.50 -8.41 -9.09
N LEU A 65 -8.79 -9.14 -9.95
CA LEU A 65 -8.21 -10.44 -9.63
C LEU A 65 -6.84 -10.25 -8.95
N ASP A 66 -6.45 -11.14 -8.03
CA ASP A 66 -5.11 -11.02 -7.45
C ASP A 66 -4.06 -11.43 -8.48
N VAL A 67 -3.08 -10.55 -8.71
CA VAL A 67 -2.00 -10.76 -9.70
C VAL A 67 -1.10 -11.95 -9.32
N ASP A 68 -1.11 -12.34 -8.05
CA ASP A 68 -0.32 -13.44 -7.52
C ASP A 68 -0.87 -14.82 -7.97
N ASP A 69 -2.14 -14.91 -8.37
CA ASP A 69 -2.73 -16.09 -9.06
C ASP A 69 -2.27 -16.23 -10.52
N PHE A 70 -1.54 -15.24 -11.06
CA PHE A 70 -1.11 -15.15 -12.46
C PHE A 70 0.41 -14.99 -12.57
N PRO A 71 1.18 -16.07 -12.37
CA PRO A 71 2.64 -16.01 -12.27
C PRO A 71 3.32 -15.35 -13.47
N ARG A 72 2.73 -15.41 -14.68
CA ARG A 72 3.35 -14.81 -15.87
C ARG A 72 3.16 -13.30 -15.91
N ALA A 73 2.00 -12.79 -15.50
CA ALA A 73 1.71 -11.37 -15.32
C ALA A 73 2.54 -10.79 -14.16
N GLN A 74 2.63 -11.52 -13.05
CA GLN A 74 3.47 -11.17 -11.91
C GLN A 74 4.94 -11.03 -12.32
N TYR A 75 5.50 -12.05 -13.00
CA TYR A 75 6.85 -12.01 -13.60
C TYR A 75 7.03 -10.83 -14.56
N LEU A 76 6.07 -10.56 -15.45
CA LEU A 76 6.18 -9.46 -16.41
C LEU A 76 6.10 -8.06 -15.75
N GLN A 77 5.37 -7.91 -14.65
CA GLN A 77 5.44 -6.70 -13.83
C GLN A 77 6.82 -6.55 -13.16
N ARG A 78 7.31 -7.61 -12.49
CA ARG A 78 8.66 -7.66 -11.87
C ARG A 78 9.75 -7.32 -12.88
N ARG A 79 9.75 -7.95 -14.06
CA ARG A 79 10.70 -7.71 -15.14
C ARG A 79 10.66 -6.28 -15.69
N ASN A 80 9.50 -5.63 -15.75
CA ASN A 80 9.41 -4.23 -16.17
C ASN A 80 10.06 -3.27 -15.15
N ILE A 81 9.99 -3.61 -13.85
CA ILE A 81 10.68 -2.89 -12.78
C ILE A 81 12.20 -3.08 -12.93
N ILE A 82 12.68 -4.32 -12.99
CA ILE A 82 14.10 -4.66 -13.24
C ILE A 82 14.64 -3.91 -14.47
N LYS A 83 13.89 -3.94 -15.58
CA LYS A 83 14.25 -3.28 -16.85
C LYS A 83 14.43 -1.76 -16.71
N ALA A 84 13.67 -1.10 -15.84
CA ALA A 84 13.79 0.35 -15.62
C ALA A 84 15.13 0.73 -14.95
N PHE A 85 15.74 -0.20 -14.19
CA PHE A 85 17.02 -0.01 -13.51
C PHE A 85 18.21 -0.52 -14.34
N VAL A 86 18.14 -1.77 -14.84
CA VAL A 86 19.21 -2.39 -15.65
C VAL A 86 19.42 -1.66 -16.98
N GLY A 87 18.35 -1.14 -17.60
CA GLY A 87 18.41 -0.36 -18.84
C GLY A 87 18.91 1.08 -18.68
N LYS A 88 19.35 1.49 -17.47
CA LYS A 88 19.88 2.82 -17.16
C LYS A 88 21.26 2.80 -16.48
N GLU A 89 21.92 1.64 -16.40
CA GLU A 89 23.25 1.49 -15.78
C GLU A 89 23.29 1.96 -14.30
N ALA A 90 22.18 1.73 -13.57
CA ALA A 90 22.00 2.21 -12.19
C ALA A 90 22.64 1.27 -11.14
N GLU A 91 23.94 1.01 -11.26
CA GLU A 91 24.74 0.06 -10.47
C GLU A 91 24.61 0.29 -8.95
N ASP A 92 24.80 1.54 -8.51
CA ASP A 92 24.61 2.07 -7.15
C ASP A 92 23.20 1.87 -6.54
N MET A 93 22.21 1.62 -7.39
CA MET A 93 20.80 1.53 -7.00
C MET A 93 20.32 0.08 -6.94
N LEU A 94 20.88 -0.81 -7.75
CA LEU A 94 20.51 -2.22 -7.81
C LEU A 94 21.12 -3.06 -6.67
N THR A 95 22.38 -2.81 -6.31
CA THR A 95 23.04 -3.45 -5.16
C THR A 95 22.21 -3.31 -3.88
N GLY A 96 22.01 -2.07 -3.43
CA GLY A 96 21.20 -1.79 -2.24
C GLY A 96 19.69 -2.04 -2.38
N PHE A 97 19.19 -2.39 -3.57
CA PHE A 97 17.82 -2.85 -3.79
C PHE A 97 17.71 -4.37 -3.60
N LEU A 98 18.65 -5.13 -4.15
CA LEU A 98 18.59 -6.59 -4.22
C LEU A 98 19.22 -7.30 -3.01
N ASP A 99 20.09 -6.64 -2.23
CA ASP A 99 20.62 -7.17 -0.96
C ASP A 99 19.52 -7.48 0.09
N ASP A 100 18.38 -6.78 0.03
CA ASP A 100 17.26 -6.85 0.99
C ASP A 100 15.98 -7.51 0.39
N ILE A 101 16.06 -8.17 -0.79
CA ILE A 101 14.92 -8.73 -1.54
C ILE A 101 15.08 -10.24 -1.81
N ASP A 102 13.92 -10.92 -1.96
CA ASP A 102 13.74 -12.26 -2.55
C ASP A 102 14.86 -12.66 -3.55
N PRO A 103 15.65 -13.71 -3.25
CA PRO A 103 16.73 -14.17 -4.12
C PRO A 103 16.29 -14.41 -5.57
N ALA A 104 15.04 -14.81 -5.82
CA ALA A 104 14.54 -15.02 -7.18
C ALA A 104 14.61 -13.73 -8.03
N LEU A 105 14.34 -12.56 -7.44
CA LEU A 105 14.44 -11.28 -8.14
C LEU A 105 15.90 -10.89 -8.43
N GLY A 106 16.84 -11.30 -7.57
CA GLY A 106 18.28 -11.14 -7.81
C GLY A 106 18.76 -11.97 -9.01
N TYR A 107 18.31 -13.22 -9.12
CA TYR A 107 18.59 -14.07 -10.28
C TYR A 107 17.98 -13.48 -11.57
N GLU A 108 16.71 -13.07 -11.55
CA GLU A 108 16.06 -12.42 -12.71
C GLU A 108 16.79 -11.14 -13.16
N ALA A 109 17.32 -10.35 -12.21
CA ALA A 109 18.09 -9.16 -12.51
C ALA A 109 19.45 -9.49 -13.15
N CYS A 110 20.14 -10.52 -12.68
CA CYS A 110 21.38 -11.02 -13.28
C CYS A 110 21.15 -11.58 -14.70
N GLU A 111 20.14 -12.44 -14.90
CA GLU A 111 19.79 -12.93 -16.24
C GLU A 111 19.50 -11.80 -17.22
N PHE A 112 18.72 -10.80 -16.79
CA PHE A 112 18.37 -9.66 -17.63
C PHE A 112 19.57 -8.73 -17.92
N ALA A 113 20.50 -8.57 -16.97
CA ALA A 113 21.75 -7.85 -17.22
C ALA A 113 22.66 -8.60 -18.23
N ILE A 114 22.73 -9.94 -18.13
CA ILE A 114 23.45 -10.79 -19.09
C ILE A 114 22.81 -10.70 -20.49
N GLU A 115 21.48 -10.70 -20.60
CA GLU A 115 20.75 -10.58 -21.88
C GLU A 115 21.03 -9.24 -22.59
N ILE A 116 20.99 -8.13 -21.85
CA ILE A 116 21.11 -6.78 -22.42
C ILE A 116 22.56 -6.36 -22.67
N HIS A 117 23.44 -6.57 -21.69
CA HIS A 117 24.80 -6.04 -21.70
C HIS A 117 25.86 -7.09 -22.04
N GLY A 118 25.53 -8.36 -21.87
CA GLY A 118 26.46 -9.49 -22.04
C GLY A 118 27.14 -9.91 -20.74
N HIS A 119 27.55 -11.18 -20.72
CA HIS A 119 28.03 -11.88 -19.52
C HIS A 119 29.34 -11.32 -18.90
N ASN A 120 30.13 -10.58 -19.69
CA ASN A 120 31.42 -10.03 -19.31
C ASN A 120 31.41 -8.49 -19.24
N HIS A 121 30.24 -7.85 -19.35
CA HIS A 121 30.14 -6.39 -19.23
C HIS A 121 30.40 -5.98 -17.76
N PRO A 122 31.15 -4.89 -17.47
CA PRO A 122 31.52 -4.52 -16.11
C PRO A 122 30.33 -4.51 -15.14
N PHE A 123 29.25 -3.83 -15.52
CA PHE A 123 27.99 -3.80 -14.76
C PHE A 123 27.39 -5.19 -14.46
N THR A 124 27.45 -6.11 -15.42
CA THR A 124 26.93 -7.47 -15.24
C THR A 124 27.81 -8.25 -14.25
N VAL A 125 29.13 -8.07 -14.34
CA VAL A 125 30.10 -8.74 -13.47
C VAL A 125 29.98 -8.21 -12.03
N ASP A 126 29.89 -6.89 -11.84
CA ASP A 126 29.77 -6.27 -10.52
C ASP A 126 28.40 -6.59 -9.87
N LEU A 127 27.31 -6.60 -10.65
CA LEU A 127 25.98 -7.02 -10.19
C LEU A 127 25.95 -8.49 -9.75
N VAL A 128 26.53 -9.42 -10.54
CA VAL A 128 26.60 -10.84 -10.17
C VAL A 128 27.48 -11.05 -8.93
N ALA A 129 28.59 -10.31 -8.83
CA ALA A 129 29.51 -10.41 -7.71
C ALA A 129 28.94 -9.85 -6.40
N SER A 130 28.29 -8.68 -6.47
CA SER A 130 27.69 -8.02 -5.30
C SER A 130 26.55 -8.82 -4.68
N LEU A 131 25.72 -9.48 -5.51
CA LEU A 131 24.66 -10.39 -5.05
C LEU A 131 25.17 -11.79 -4.66
N ASN A 132 26.49 -12.00 -4.69
CA ASN A 132 27.15 -13.27 -4.36
C ASN A 132 26.69 -14.46 -5.22
N LEU A 133 26.35 -14.21 -6.50
CA LEU A 133 25.85 -15.21 -7.46
C LEU A 133 26.91 -15.73 -8.45
N ASN A 134 28.19 -15.43 -8.20
CA ASN A 134 29.34 -15.85 -9.03
C ASN A 134 29.43 -17.37 -9.31
N SER A 135 28.90 -18.20 -8.42
CA SER A 135 28.86 -19.67 -8.58
C SER A 135 27.81 -20.14 -9.59
N VAL A 136 26.80 -19.31 -9.86
CA VAL A 136 25.68 -19.56 -10.78
C VAL A 136 25.99 -18.98 -12.16
N PHE A 137 26.32 -17.69 -12.18
CA PHE A 137 26.59 -16.94 -13.40
C PHE A 137 28.11 -16.76 -13.54
N GLN A 138 28.79 -17.73 -14.14
CA GLN A 138 30.25 -17.69 -14.32
C GLN A 138 30.67 -16.51 -15.20
N ALA A 139 31.19 -15.44 -14.58
CA ALA A 139 31.83 -14.33 -15.28
C ALA A 139 33.25 -14.70 -15.71
N VAL A 140 33.64 -14.35 -16.94
CA VAL A 140 35.04 -14.45 -17.37
C VAL A 140 35.80 -13.23 -16.83
N PRO A 141 36.91 -13.40 -16.09
CA PRO A 141 37.65 -12.27 -15.51
C PRO A 141 38.07 -11.25 -16.58
N ALA A 142 37.88 -9.96 -16.27
CA ALA A 142 38.10 -8.84 -17.19
C ALA A 142 39.51 -8.76 -17.81
N ALA A 143 40.50 -9.45 -17.24
CA ALA A 143 41.87 -9.54 -17.74
C ALA A 143 42.03 -10.20 -19.14
N GLN A 144 40.98 -10.82 -19.71
CA GLN A 144 41.04 -11.45 -21.04
C GLN A 144 40.18 -10.76 -22.12
N ALA A 145 39.39 -9.73 -21.78
CA ALA A 145 38.53 -9.03 -22.75
C ALA A 145 39.32 -7.96 -23.53
N GLN A 146 40.05 -8.37 -24.57
CA GLN A 146 40.58 -7.42 -25.56
C GLN A 146 39.41 -6.76 -26.32
N ALA A 147 39.25 -5.45 -26.14
CA ALA A 147 38.16 -4.69 -26.76
C ALA A 147 38.32 -4.62 -28.30
N PRO A 148 37.27 -4.94 -29.09
CA PRO A 148 37.26 -4.62 -30.51
C PRO A 148 37.09 -3.11 -30.70
N ALA A 149 37.82 -2.55 -31.67
CA ALA A 149 37.99 -1.10 -31.82
C ALA A 149 36.67 -0.33 -32.06
N ALA A 150 36.56 0.84 -31.42
CA ALA A 150 35.44 1.75 -31.60
C ALA A 150 35.29 2.22 -33.06
N ARG A 151 34.07 2.17 -33.59
CA ARG A 151 33.68 2.86 -34.82
C ARG A 151 32.91 4.14 -34.48
N ALA A 152 33.48 5.28 -34.86
CA ALA A 152 32.84 6.58 -34.72
C ALA A 152 31.57 6.71 -35.59
N PRO A 153 30.56 7.50 -35.15
CA PRO A 153 29.36 7.73 -35.94
C PRO A 153 29.64 8.61 -37.16
N ARG A 154 29.24 8.15 -38.35
CA ARG A 154 29.09 9.02 -39.53
C ARG A 154 27.72 9.69 -39.46
N GLY A 155 27.69 11.02 -39.55
CA GLY A 155 26.46 11.82 -39.48
C GLY A 155 25.76 12.02 -40.84
N TRP A 156 25.23 13.24 -41.03
CA TRP A 156 24.37 13.76 -42.13
C TRP A 156 22.86 13.59 -41.90
N ILE A 157 21.95 14.55 -42.18
CA ILE A 157 22.05 16.01 -42.45
C ILE A 157 20.66 16.68 -42.15
N ASN A 158 20.67 17.99 -41.85
CA ASN A 158 19.60 19.03 -41.86
C ASN A 158 18.09 18.70 -42.07
N GLY A 159 17.23 19.43 -41.33
CA GLY A 159 15.84 19.68 -41.76
C GLY A 159 14.87 20.27 -40.71
N MET A 160 14.94 21.57 -40.43
CA MET A 160 13.82 22.32 -39.80
C MET A 160 12.77 22.70 -40.86
N PRO A 161 11.49 22.85 -40.48
CA PRO A 161 10.96 24.22 -40.43
C PRO A 161 10.04 24.55 -39.22
N SER A 162 10.25 25.76 -38.70
CA SER A 162 9.30 26.71 -38.06
C SER A 162 7.95 26.25 -37.48
N ALA A 163 7.71 26.68 -36.23
CA ALA A 163 6.37 26.82 -35.64
C ALA A 163 5.61 28.04 -36.21
N PRO A 164 4.28 28.12 -35.97
CA PRO A 164 3.56 29.38 -35.88
C PRO A 164 2.87 29.57 -34.50
N ASP A 165 2.98 30.77 -33.96
CA ASP A 165 2.16 31.26 -32.85
C ASP A 165 0.71 31.52 -33.30
N ALA A 166 -0.28 31.21 -32.46
CA ALA A 166 -1.51 32.01 -32.21
C ALA A 166 -2.57 31.23 -31.42
N TRP A 167 -2.73 31.53 -30.12
CA TRP A 167 -3.88 32.25 -29.56
C TRP A 167 -3.92 32.14 -28.03
N ALA A 168 -4.22 33.25 -27.36
CA ALA A 168 -4.47 33.35 -25.93
C ALA A 168 -5.85 33.98 -25.67
N ALA A 169 -6.40 33.76 -24.46
CA ALA A 169 -7.67 34.31 -23.95
C ALA A 169 -8.95 33.83 -24.70
N GLU A 170 -10.16 33.77 -24.11
CA GLU A 170 -10.64 33.84 -22.71
C GLU A 170 -11.97 33.00 -22.62
N ALA A 171 -12.79 32.91 -21.56
CA ALA A 171 -12.92 33.66 -20.31
C ALA A 171 -13.26 32.76 -19.08
N ARG A 172 -14.40 33.00 -18.43
CA ARG A 172 -14.97 32.36 -17.22
C ARG A 172 -16.50 32.38 -17.33
N THR A 173 -17.21 31.44 -16.67
CA THR A 173 -18.35 31.68 -15.74
C THR A 173 -18.94 30.37 -15.18
N ALA A 174 -19.60 30.46 -14.00
CA ALA A 174 -20.41 29.43 -13.32
C ALA A 174 -21.89 29.95 -13.20
N PRO A 175 -22.85 29.43 -12.37
CA PRO A 175 -22.91 28.24 -11.50
C PRO A 175 -24.26 27.43 -11.59
N GLY A 176 -24.55 26.49 -10.68
CA GLY A 176 -25.85 25.78 -10.56
C GLY A 176 -26.00 24.94 -9.28
N ASN A 177 -27.24 24.72 -8.77
CA ASN A 177 -27.57 24.30 -7.39
C ASN A 177 -28.43 23.01 -7.25
N ALA A 178 -28.54 22.53 -5.99
CA ALA A 178 -29.60 21.68 -5.39
C ALA A 178 -29.56 20.15 -5.65
N THR A 179 -30.13 19.24 -4.83
CA THR A 179 -31.15 19.38 -3.75
C THR A 179 -30.98 18.32 -2.64
N GLN A 180 -31.62 18.51 -1.48
CA GLN A 180 -31.79 17.51 -0.41
C GLN A 180 -32.62 16.28 -0.85
N LEU A 181 -32.29 15.11 -0.31
CA LEU A 181 -33.21 14.01 -0.01
C LEU A 181 -32.75 13.34 1.30
N GLY A 182 -33.68 12.93 2.17
CA GLY A 182 -33.36 12.31 3.46
C GLY A 182 -34.19 11.05 3.70
N LEU A 183 -33.55 10.03 4.29
CA LEU A 183 -34.14 8.74 4.69
C LEU A 183 -33.44 8.24 6.00
N PRO A 184 -33.90 7.15 6.66
CA PRO A 184 -33.94 7.13 8.13
C PRO A 184 -32.69 6.57 8.83
N ARG A 185 -32.45 7.08 10.04
CA ARG A 185 -31.50 6.51 11.02
C ARG A 185 -31.98 5.16 11.56
N ALA A 186 -31.28 4.08 11.22
CA ALA A 186 -31.32 2.82 11.97
C ALA A 186 -30.17 2.77 13.00
N SER A 187 -30.43 2.22 14.19
CA SER A 187 -29.50 2.28 15.32
C SER A 187 -28.47 1.14 15.35
N MET A 188 -27.20 1.51 15.47
CA MET A 188 -26.03 0.62 15.61
C MET A 188 -25.95 -0.05 17.01
N GLY A 189 -27.03 -0.70 17.46
CA GLY A 189 -27.16 -1.28 18.79
C GLY A 189 -26.70 -2.75 18.90
N ASP A 190 -27.01 -3.57 17.89
CA ASP A 190 -26.96 -5.04 18.04
C ASP A 190 -25.62 -5.68 17.63
N TRP A 191 -24.78 -4.97 16.89
CA TRP A 191 -23.48 -5.47 16.40
C TRP A 191 -22.49 -5.88 17.51
N GLY A 192 -22.70 -5.43 18.76
CA GLY A 192 -21.86 -5.77 19.91
C GLY A 192 -22.03 -7.19 20.45
N GLN A 193 -23.12 -7.90 20.13
CA GLN A 193 -23.43 -9.20 20.77
C GLN A 193 -22.98 -10.44 19.99
N GLN A 194 -22.75 -10.36 18.67
CA GLN A 194 -22.56 -11.56 17.83
C GLN A 194 -21.11 -12.07 17.67
N GLN A 195 -20.08 -11.38 18.18
CA GLN A 195 -18.69 -11.85 18.09
C GLN A 195 -18.09 -12.44 19.37
N GLN A 196 -18.82 -12.45 20.50
CA GLN A 196 -18.31 -13.04 21.76
C GLN A 196 -18.24 -14.59 21.78
N GLN A 197 -18.73 -15.29 20.75
CA GLN A 197 -18.76 -16.77 20.74
C GLN A 197 -17.53 -17.45 20.11
N ALA A 198 -16.52 -16.69 19.65
CA ALA A 198 -15.30 -17.24 19.05
C ALA A 198 -14.01 -16.76 19.77
N GLY A 199 -13.91 -17.01 21.09
CA GLY A 199 -12.73 -16.63 21.89
C GLY A 199 -12.65 -17.21 23.31
N GLY A 200 -13.45 -18.23 23.63
CA GLY A 200 -13.65 -18.70 25.00
C GLY A 200 -12.64 -19.75 25.49
N ALA A 201 -11.38 -19.38 25.72
CA ALA A 201 -10.37 -20.31 26.26
C ALA A 201 -9.30 -19.74 27.20
N GLN A 202 -9.48 -18.55 27.81
CA GLN A 202 -8.50 -18.00 28.77
C GLN A 202 -9.09 -17.04 29.84
N ALA A 203 -10.17 -17.45 30.51
CA ALA A 203 -10.75 -16.71 31.63
C ALA A 203 -11.42 -17.62 32.69
N ARG A 204 -10.67 -18.61 33.22
CA ARG A 204 -11.10 -19.42 34.39
C ARG A 204 -9.95 -19.68 35.37
N ALA A 205 -9.57 -18.64 36.10
CA ALA A 205 -8.93 -18.74 37.42
C ALA A 205 -9.15 -17.43 38.18
N LEU A 206 -9.39 -17.52 39.49
CA LEU A 206 -9.62 -16.45 40.48
C LEU A 206 -11.09 -16.09 40.79
N THR A 207 -11.78 -17.05 41.43
CA THR A 207 -12.95 -16.77 42.28
C THR A 207 -12.84 -17.53 43.60
N THR A 208 -12.28 -16.90 44.63
CA THR A 208 -12.45 -17.28 46.05
C THR A 208 -12.41 -16.03 46.93
N GLN A 209 -13.57 -15.70 47.52
CA GLN A 209 -13.83 -15.08 48.85
C GLN A 209 -12.82 -14.01 49.38
N SER A 210 -13.25 -12.84 49.87
CA SER A 210 -14.14 -12.73 51.05
C SER A 210 -14.75 -11.32 51.28
N ASP A 211 -15.97 -11.34 51.84
CA ASP A 211 -16.56 -10.43 52.84
C ASP A 211 -16.89 -8.93 52.63
N ALA A 212 -18.20 -8.68 52.80
CA ALA A 212 -18.84 -7.66 53.64
C ALA A 212 -18.87 -6.17 53.23
N GLY A 213 -20.10 -5.65 53.06
CA GLY A 213 -20.39 -4.21 53.01
C GLY A 213 -21.69 -3.89 52.28
N ALA A 214 -22.83 -3.86 52.98
CA ALA A 214 -24.12 -3.47 52.40
C ALA A 214 -24.32 -1.95 52.42
N GLY A 215 -24.93 -1.36 51.38
CA GLY A 215 -25.43 0.02 51.46
C GLY A 215 -25.71 0.74 50.14
N ALA A 216 -26.97 0.68 49.69
CA ALA A 216 -27.70 1.66 48.86
C ALA A 216 -27.15 2.09 47.48
N GLY A 217 -28.07 2.11 46.48
CA GLY A 217 -27.88 2.87 45.24
C GLY A 217 -28.29 2.13 43.96
N GLU A 218 -29.59 2.07 43.67
CA GLU A 218 -30.06 1.80 42.30
C GLU A 218 -29.80 3.03 41.41
N ASP A 219 -28.56 3.21 40.97
CA ASP A 219 -28.28 3.91 39.70
C ASP A 219 -26.88 3.54 39.21
N SER A 220 -26.82 2.55 38.32
CA SER A 220 -25.58 2.10 37.68
C SER A 220 -25.90 1.49 36.33
N ALA A 221 -26.25 2.35 35.37
CA ALA A 221 -25.95 2.06 33.98
C ALA A 221 -24.46 1.68 33.91
N GLN A 222 -24.17 0.40 33.69
CA GLN A 222 -22.81 -0.11 33.68
C GLN A 222 -22.02 0.67 32.64
N ALA A 223 -21.15 1.56 33.10
CA ALA A 223 -20.27 2.30 32.23
C ALA A 223 -19.34 1.27 31.57
N LEU A 224 -19.68 0.90 30.33
CA LEU A 224 -18.93 -0.07 29.53
C LEU A 224 -17.45 0.27 29.66
N ALA A 225 -16.69 -0.63 30.27
CA ALA A 225 -15.29 -0.40 30.59
C ALA A 225 -14.58 0.02 29.30
N ARG A 226 -13.88 1.16 29.34
CA ARG A 226 -13.17 1.65 28.15
C ARG A 226 -12.29 0.53 27.60
N PRO A 227 -12.33 0.27 26.27
CA PRO A 227 -11.50 -0.77 25.70
C PRO A 227 -10.02 -0.49 26.00
N PRO A 228 -9.21 -1.54 26.24
CA PRO A 228 -7.82 -1.37 26.63
C PRO A 228 -7.03 -0.61 25.55
N PRO A 229 -5.92 0.04 25.90
CA PRO A 229 -5.12 0.77 24.93
C PRO A 229 -4.65 -0.13 23.79
N LEU A 230 -4.65 0.38 22.56
CA LEU A 230 -4.09 -0.31 21.40
C LEU A 230 -2.59 -0.50 21.61
N SER A 231 -2.14 -1.75 21.62
CA SER A 231 -0.73 -2.11 21.65
C SER A 231 -0.22 -2.40 20.23
N PRO A 232 1.10 -2.32 19.98
CA PRO A 232 1.68 -2.72 18.70
C PRO A 232 1.33 -4.17 18.30
N ALA A 233 1.31 -5.09 19.28
CA ALA A 233 1.00 -6.49 19.04
C ALA A 233 -0.45 -6.73 18.59
N ASP A 234 -1.42 -5.89 18.99
CA ASP A 234 -2.81 -5.98 18.53
C ASP A 234 -2.96 -5.73 17.02
N ILE A 235 -1.98 -5.06 16.39
CA ILE A 235 -1.89 -4.82 14.94
C ILE A 235 -0.70 -5.56 14.30
N GLY A 236 -0.21 -6.63 14.93
CA GLY A 236 0.87 -7.47 14.37
C GLY A 236 2.24 -6.79 14.26
N LEU A 237 2.46 -5.68 14.94
CA LEU A 237 3.68 -4.87 14.86
C LEU A 237 4.61 -5.15 16.06
N ARG A 238 5.87 -5.56 15.81
CA ARG A 238 6.89 -5.71 16.87
C ARG A 238 7.85 -4.53 16.80
N ILE A 239 7.86 -3.68 17.84
CA ILE A 239 8.57 -2.40 17.81
C ILE A 239 10.07 -2.54 17.49
N ASP A 240 10.75 -3.54 18.05
CA ASP A 240 12.21 -3.70 17.88
C ASP A 240 12.62 -4.36 16.55
N GLU A 241 11.67 -4.92 15.79
CA GLU A 241 11.93 -5.62 14.51
C GLU A 241 11.31 -4.93 13.30
N ASP A 242 10.10 -4.39 13.45
CA ASP A 242 9.24 -3.93 12.36
C ASP A 242 9.14 -2.39 12.27
N VAL A 243 9.74 -1.65 13.23
CA VAL A 243 9.74 -0.18 13.27
C VAL A 243 11.15 0.39 13.12
N VAL A 244 11.34 1.28 12.15
CA VAL A 244 12.64 1.92 11.87
C VAL A 244 12.52 3.45 11.98
N VAL A 245 13.33 4.06 12.86
CA VAL A 245 13.52 5.51 12.90
C VAL A 245 14.53 5.92 11.84
N VAL A 246 14.04 6.51 10.76
CA VAL A 246 14.81 6.79 9.54
C VAL A 246 15.49 8.15 9.65
N SER A 247 16.82 8.13 9.73
CA SER A 247 17.67 9.33 9.78
C SER A 247 18.83 9.31 8.80
N SER A 248 19.05 8.20 8.07
CA SER A 248 20.13 8.07 7.08
C SER A 248 19.60 7.86 5.65
N VAL A 249 20.45 8.12 4.66
CA VAL A 249 20.17 7.84 3.23
C VAL A 249 19.90 6.35 2.99
N LYS A 250 20.55 5.45 3.74
CA LYS A 250 20.35 4.00 3.62
C LYS A 250 18.93 3.62 4.04
N ASP A 251 18.51 4.11 5.22
CA ASP A 251 17.21 3.79 5.78
C ASP A 251 16.06 4.40 4.94
N LEU A 252 16.27 5.60 4.38
CA LEU A 252 15.33 6.21 3.43
C LEU A 252 15.15 5.39 2.15
N ARG A 253 16.23 4.83 1.60
CA ARG A 253 16.16 3.95 0.42
C ARG A 253 15.42 2.65 0.74
N ARG A 254 15.72 2.02 1.89
CA ARG A 254 15.00 0.83 2.36
C ARG A 254 13.51 1.11 2.58
N ALA A 255 13.18 2.25 3.19
CA ALA A 255 11.81 2.72 3.34
C ALA A 255 11.13 2.84 1.97
N MET A 256 11.78 3.47 0.99
CA MET A 256 11.24 3.62 -0.36
C MET A 256 10.90 2.28 -1.04
N VAL A 257 11.75 1.25 -0.90
CA VAL A 257 11.47 -0.08 -1.45
C VAL A 257 10.22 -0.71 -0.81
N ARG A 258 10.16 -0.75 0.52
CA ARG A 258 9.06 -1.40 1.25
C ARG A 258 7.74 -0.63 1.10
N VAL A 259 7.78 0.71 1.17
CA VAL A 259 6.61 1.60 1.07
C VAL A 259 6.04 1.66 -0.35
N LEU A 260 6.86 1.64 -1.40
CA LEU A 260 6.37 1.60 -2.79
C LEU A 260 5.97 0.19 -3.26
N GLY A 261 6.42 -0.86 -2.55
CA GLY A 261 6.03 -2.24 -2.78
C GLY A 261 4.71 -2.66 -2.09
N ALA A 262 4.29 -1.95 -1.05
CA ALA A 262 3.06 -2.22 -0.32
C ALA A 262 1.79 -1.99 -1.17
N LYS A 263 0.74 -2.82 -0.98
CA LYS A 263 -0.59 -2.57 -1.58
C LYS A 263 -1.26 -1.35 -0.91
N VAL A 264 -1.06 -1.18 0.40
CA VAL A 264 -1.62 -0.08 1.22
C VAL A 264 -0.61 0.43 2.24
N VAL A 265 -0.65 1.75 2.50
CA VAL A 265 0.12 2.41 3.57
C VAL A 265 -0.76 3.37 4.36
N GLY A 266 -0.51 3.48 5.66
CA GLY A 266 -1.05 4.53 6.53
C GLY A 266 -0.06 5.67 6.72
N LEU A 267 -0.55 6.91 6.71
CA LEU A 267 0.25 8.12 6.84
C LEU A 267 -0.25 8.99 8.02
N ASP A 268 0.70 9.46 8.81
CA ASP A 268 0.49 10.48 9.85
C ASP A 268 1.71 11.40 9.97
N CYS A 269 1.59 12.51 10.70
CA CYS A 269 2.69 13.45 10.94
C CYS A 269 2.69 13.99 12.38
N GLU A 270 3.89 14.25 12.90
CA GLU A 270 4.04 14.78 14.26
C GLU A 270 4.90 16.05 14.34
N TRP A 271 4.53 16.93 15.25
CA TRP A 271 5.19 18.22 15.51
C TRP A 271 4.97 18.68 16.95
N ARG A 272 5.91 19.45 17.49
CA ARG A 272 5.75 20.01 18.84
C ARG A 272 4.48 20.86 18.95
N PRO A 273 3.58 20.63 19.92
CA PRO A 273 2.41 21.48 20.13
C PRO A 273 2.81 22.87 20.62
N ARG A 274 2.05 23.89 20.21
CA ARG A 274 2.16 25.26 20.70
C ARG A 274 0.79 25.73 21.17
N PHE A 275 0.78 26.44 22.30
CA PHE A 275 -0.44 26.87 22.99
C PHE A 275 -0.69 28.38 22.88
N SER A 276 0.28 29.14 22.37
CA SER A 276 0.21 30.59 22.18
C SER A 276 -0.29 30.94 20.78
N LYS A 277 -1.37 31.72 20.66
CA LYS A 277 -1.96 32.13 19.36
C LYS A 277 -1.02 32.93 18.45
N ASN A 278 0.01 33.56 19.01
CA ASN A 278 0.92 34.46 18.30
C ASN A 278 2.26 33.80 17.91
N GLU A 279 2.46 32.51 18.20
CA GLU A 279 3.68 31.81 17.82
C GLU A 279 3.63 31.26 16.39
N PRO A 280 4.77 31.26 15.66
CA PRO A 280 4.86 30.59 14.36
C PRO A 280 4.50 29.11 14.49
N HIS A 281 3.69 28.58 13.56
CA HIS A 281 3.32 27.16 13.57
C HIS A 281 4.57 26.27 13.57
N SER A 282 4.60 25.29 14.47
CA SER A 282 5.72 24.36 14.60
C SER A 282 6.04 23.67 13.27
N PRO A 283 7.34 23.56 12.92
CA PRO A 283 7.76 22.78 11.77
C PRO A 283 7.37 21.31 11.96
N LEU A 284 7.33 20.59 10.84
CA LEU A 284 7.18 19.14 10.84
C LEU A 284 8.41 18.51 11.51
N ALA A 285 8.20 17.60 12.46
CA ALA A 285 9.28 16.95 13.19
C ALA A 285 9.46 15.48 12.81
N LEU A 286 8.38 14.81 12.41
CA LEU A 286 8.37 13.39 12.05
C LEU A 286 7.25 13.14 11.01
N ILE A 287 7.50 12.29 10.02
CA ILE A 287 6.46 11.68 9.16
C ILE A 287 6.40 10.20 9.51
N GLN A 288 5.20 9.63 9.62
CA GLN A 288 4.98 8.23 9.90
C GLN A 288 4.42 7.55 8.65
N ILE A 289 5.00 6.40 8.28
CA ILE A 289 4.49 5.55 7.20
C ILE A 289 4.36 4.12 7.73
N GLY A 290 3.14 3.74 8.10
CA GLY A 290 2.78 2.35 8.37
C GLY A 290 2.53 1.62 7.06
N TYR A 291 2.94 0.36 6.94
CA TYR A 291 2.77 -0.43 5.72
C TYR A 291 2.39 -1.87 6.02
N GLU A 292 1.66 -2.48 5.10
CA GLU A 292 1.41 -3.93 5.07
C GLU A 292 2.03 -4.51 3.79
N ILE A 293 2.78 -5.60 3.95
CA ILE A 293 3.32 -6.40 2.86
C ILE A 293 2.98 -7.86 3.08
N GLN A 294 2.86 -8.62 1.99
CA GLN A 294 2.82 -10.07 2.06
C GLN A 294 4.26 -10.57 2.08
N GLU A 295 4.71 -11.20 3.16
CA GLU A 295 5.97 -11.93 3.18
C GLU A 295 5.71 -13.40 2.83
N PRO A 296 6.41 -13.97 1.83
CA PRO A 296 6.28 -15.38 1.51
C PRO A 296 6.76 -16.21 2.71
N ASP A 297 6.03 -17.27 3.03
CA ASP A 297 6.48 -18.22 4.04
C ASP A 297 7.81 -18.85 3.59
N ALA A 298 8.82 -18.80 4.45
CA ALA A 298 10.13 -19.41 4.23
C ALA A 298 10.08 -20.93 3.98
N THR A 299 8.95 -21.59 4.32
CA THR A 299 8.69 -23.01 4.03
C THR A 299 7.85 -23.27 2.77
N GLY A 300 7.43 -22.21 2.05
CA GLY A 300 6.62 -22.30 0.83
C GLY A 300 5.12 -22.41 1.06
N GLY A 301 4.63 -22.17 2.28
CA GLY A 301 3.21 -22.00 2.58
C GLY A 301 2.64 -20.66 2.08
N PRO A 302 1.35 -20.38 2.41
CA PRO A 302 0.70 -19.13 2.01
C PRO A 302 1.42 -17.93 2.62
N ALA A 303 1.59 -16.87 1.83
CA ALA A 303 2.19 -15.63 2.30
C ALA A 303 1.39 -15.04 3.47
N THR A 304 2.10 -14.43 4.41
CA THR A 304 1.50 -13.83 5.61
C THR A 304 1.64 -12.31 5.56
N ALA A 305 0.57 -11.62 5.93
CA ALA A 305 0.57 -10.17 6.07
C ALA A 305 1.50 -9.77 7.22
N ARG A 306 2.55 -9.02 6.92
CA ARG A 306 3.45 -8.41 7.91
C ARG A 306 3.27 -6.91 7.91
N MET A 307 3.05 -6.38 9.11
CA MET A 307 2.96 -4.96 9.38
C MET A 307 4.33 -4.39 9.73
N GLY A 308 4.60 -3.16 9.30
CA GLY A 308 5.80 -2.41 9.66
C GLY A 308 5.56 -0.91 9.67
N ALA A 309 6.53 -0.15 10.18
CA ALA A 309 6.47 1.32 10.16
C ALA A 309 7.83 1.98 9.96
N TYR A 310 7.86 3.02 9.13
CA TYR A 310 8.99 3.93 9.00
C TYR A 310 8.65 5.28 9.63
N LEU A 311 9.51 5.74 10.54
CA LEU A 311 9.39 7.02 11.22
C LEU A 311 10.46 7.97 10.66
N LEU A 312 10.11 8.75 9.64
CA LEU A 312 11.04 9.62 8.93
C LEU A 312 11.38 10.85 9.77
N ASP A 313 12.62 10.93 10.25
CA ASP A 313 13.12 12.01 11.08
C ASP A 313 13.32 13.29 10.26
N VAL A 314 12.24 14.07 10.11
CA VAL A 314 12.25 15.34 9.38
C VAL A 314 13.23 16.34 10.02
N LYS A 315 13.46 16.29 11.34
CA LYS A 315 14.48 17.11 11.97
C LYS A 315 15.87 16.76 11.46
N ALA A 316 16.23 15.48 11.37
CA ALA A 316 17.55 15.03 10.93
C ALA A 316 17.82 15.34 9.46
N VAL A 317 16.87 15.06 8.54
CA VAL A 317 17.06 15.36 7.11
C VAL A 317 17.04 16.87 6.78
N MET A 318 16.60 17.71 7.73
CA MET A 318 16.62 19.17 7.62
C MET A 318 17.87 19.83 8.23
N GLU A 319 18.74 19.08 8.91
CA GLU A 319 20.03 19.63 9.37
C GLU A 319 20.96 19.96 8.18
N PRO A 320 21.91 20.91 8.35
CA PRO A 320 22.94 21.18 7.35
C PRO A 320 23.84 19.96 7.10
N GLY A 321 24.21 19.69 5.85
CA GLY A 321 25.00 18.50 5.47
C GLY A 321 24.16 17.25 5.21
N ALA A 322 22.84 17.30 5.42
CA ALA A 322 21.91 16.21 5.16
C ALA A 322 21.22 16.31 3.78
N GLU A 323 21.75 17.10 2.83
CA GLU A 323 21.07 17.44 1.56
C GLU A 323 20.71 16.20 0.75
N LYS A 324 21.58 15.18 0.71
CA LYS A 324 21.29 13.90 0.03
C LYS A 324 20.16 13.12 0.72
N ALA A 325 20.06 13.17 2.05
CA ALA A 325 18.96 12.55 2.79
C ALA A 325 17.66 13.31 2.56
N ARG A 326 17.70 14.65 2.54
CA ARG A 326 16.54 15.49 2.20
C ARG A 326 16.00 15.19 0.81
N GLN A 327 16.88 15.10 -0.18
CA GLN A 327 16.51 14.79 -1.56
C GLN A 327 15.84 13.41 -1.65
N VAL A 328 16.46 12.36 -1.10
CA VAL A 328 15.89 10.99 -1.14
C VAL A 328 14.57 10.90 -0.35
N CYS A 329 14.42 11.64 0.76
CA CYS A 329 13.16 11.74 1.49
C CYS A 329 12.06 12.41 0.65
N SER A 330 12.40 13.50 -0.04
CA SER A 330 11.49 14.17 -0.98
C SER A 330 11.11 13.29 -2.17
N ASP A 331 12.08 12.54 -2.72
CA ASP A 331 11.86 11.57 -3.79
C ASP A 331 10.88 10.46 -3.35
N LEU A 332 11.11 9.86 -2.18
CA LEU A 332 10.20 8.88 -1.57
C LEU A 332 8.77 9.43 -1.44
N LEU A 333 8.60 10.62 -0.86
CA LEU A 333 7.28 11.21 -0.65
C LEU A 333 6.58 11.52 -1.98
N ARG A 334 7.30 12.12 -2.94
CA ARG A 334 6.78 12.40 -4.29
C ARG A 334 6.32 11.11 -4.97
N ASP A 335 7.16 10.09 -4.98
CA ASP A 335 6.91 8.86 -5.74
C ASP A 335 5.81 8.02 -5.07
N LEU A 336 5.66 8.09 -3.74
CA LEU A 336 4.54 7.52 -3.00
C LEU A 336 3.21 8.22 -3.33
N PHE A 337 3.17 9.56 -3.28
CA PHE A 337 1.96 10.32 -3.61
C PHE A 337 1.56 10.14 -5.09
N ALA A 338 2.53 10.14 -6.00
CA ALA A 338 2.32 9.91 -7.43
C ALA A 338 2.03 8.44 -7.79
N SER A 339 2.17 7.49 -6.86
CA SER A 339 1.84 6.09 -7.11
C SER A 339 0.33 5.87 -7.23
N LYS A 340 -0.10 5.32 -8.38
CA LYS A 340 -1.47 4.82 -8.61
C LYS A 340 -1.65 3.36 -8.18
N ARG A 341 -0.63 2.73 -7.59
CA ARG A 341 -0.68 1.34 -7.09
C ARG A 341 -0.85 1.28 -5.59
N VAL A 342 -0.19 2.17 -4.86
CA VAL A 342 -0.26 2.22 -3.39
C VAL A 342 -1.46 3.05 -2.97
N LEU A 343 -2.38 2.46 -2.21
CA LEU A 343 -3.42 3.20 -1.48
C LEU A 343 -2.77 3.88 -0.26
N LYS A 344 -2.91 5.21 -0.15
CA LYS A 344 -2.53 5.99 1.03
C LYS A 344 -3.76 6.22 1.88
N LEU A 345 -3.71 5.78 3.12
CA LEU A 345 -4.71 6.06 4.14
C LEU A 345 -4.21 7.23 4.99
N GLY A 346 -5.08 8.21 5.24
CA GLY A 346 -4.88 9.25 6.25
C GLY A 346 -6.11 9.38 7.15
N PHE A 347 -6.02 10.25 8.16
CA PHE A 347 -7.15 10.57 9.03
C PHE A 347 -7.17 12.08 9.33
N ASP A 348 -8.00 12.85 8.61
CA ASP A 348 -7.93 14.33 8.56
C ASP A 348 -6.54 14.88 8.15
N PRO A 349 -5.98 14.45 6.99
CA PRO A 349 -4.60 14.73 6.59
C PRO A 349 -4.34 16.21 6.22
N THR A 350 -5.32 17.10 6.44
CA THR A 350 -5.32 18.48 5.92
C THR A 350 -4.17 19.31 6.49
N GLU A 351 -3.88 19.17 7.79
CA GLU A 351 -2.75 19.87 8.41
C GLU A 351 -1.42 19.19 8.07
N ASP A 352 -1.39 17.87 7.98
CA ASP A 352 -0.21 17.05 7.69
C ASP A 352 0.32 17.36 6.30
N MET A 353 -0.56 17.44 5.30
CA MET A 353 -0.22 17.89 3.96
C MET A 353 0.28 19.34 3.95
N LYS A 354 -0.27 20.26 4.76
CA LYS A 354 0.27 21.63 4.90
C LYS A 354 1.67 21.63 5.52
N LYS A 355 1.92 20.77 6.51
CA LYS A 355 3.24 20.62 7.15
C LYS A 355 4.26 20.02 6.18
N MET A 356 3.91 18.96 5.48
CA MET A 356 4.74 18.34 4.44
C MET A 356 5.06 19.32 3.31
N HIS A 357 4.06 20.02 2.74
CA HIS A 357 4.28 21.05 1.73
C HIS A 357 5.08 22.27 2.20
N LYS A 358 5.19 22.50 3.52
CA LYS A 358 6.06 23.56 4.08
C LYS A 358 7.49 23.06 4.28
N ALA A 359 7.66 21.79 4.64
CA ALA A 359 8.96 21.14 4.80
C ALA A 359 9.64 20.81 3.46
N PHE A 360 8.85 20.35 2.47
CA PHE A 360 9.26 19.94 1.14
C PHE A 360 8.42 20.69 0.07
N PRO A 361 8.73 21.98 -0.22
CA PRO A 361 7.93 22.82 -1.12
C PRO A 361 7.73 22.25 -2.54
N GLU A 362 8.67 21.45 -3.02
CA GLU A 362 8.64 20.72 -4.28
C GLU A 362 7.46 19.73 -4.39
N LEU A 363 6.99 19.19 -3.28
CA LEU A 363 5.83 18.29 -3.26
C LEU A 363 4.53 18.99 -3.68
N LYS A 364 4.42 20.33 -3.55
CA LYS A 364 3.20 21.10 -3.90
C LYS A 364 2.73 20.95 -5.35
N ARG A 365 3.61 20.52 -6.26
CA ARG A 365 3.30 20.28 -7.68
C ARG A 365 3.19 18.80 -8.03
N SER A 366 3.40 17.92 -7.05
CA SER A 366 3.32 16.47 -7.26
C SER A 366 1.86 16.04 -7.30
N PRO A 367 1.46 15.19 -8.27
CA PRO A 367 0.12 14.64 -8.27
C PRO A 367 -0.03 13.69 -7.07
N ILE A 368 -1.22 13.71 -6.46
CA ILE A 368 -1.59 12.76 -5.41
C ILE A 368 -2.69 11.86 -5.99
N TYR A 369 -2.42 10.57 -6.06
CA TYR A 369 -3.39 9.54 -6.48
C TYR A 369 -3.66 8.59 -5.33
N ASN A 370 -4.83 7.92 -5.35
CA ASN A 370 -5.22 6.89 -4.38
C ASN A 370 -4.92 7.31 -2.92
N PHE A 371 -5.33 8.52 -2.53
CA PHE A 371 -5.31 8.96 -1.14
C PHE A 371 -6.74 8.96 -0.63
N LEU A 372 -6.99 8.23 0.46
CA LEU A 372 -8.29 8.11 1.11
C LEU A 372 -8.17 8.65 2.55
N ASP A 373 -8.98 9.65 2.88
CA ASP A 373 -9.17 10.06 4.27
C ASP A 373 -10.24 9.16 4.90
N LEU A 374 -9.82 8.30 5.84
CA LEU A 374 -10.70 7.39 6.56
C LEU A 374 -11.75 8.13 7.40
N ARG A 375 -11.50 9.39 7.77
CA ARG A 375 -12.45 10.22 8.51
C ARG A 375 -13.61 10.66 7.63
N ASP A 376 -13.32 11.17 6.45
CA ASP A 376 -14.32 11.62 5.48
C ASP A 376 -15.13 10.43 4.97
N GLU A 377 -14.46 9.35 4.56
CA GLU A 377 -15.11 8.12 4.07
C GLU A 377 -16.08 7.54 5.12
N ALA A 378 -15.62 7.35 6.36
CA ALA A 378 -16.49 6.88 7.45
C ALA A 378 -17.57 7.89 7.85
N GLY A 379 -17.39 9.19 7.55
CA GLY A 379 -18.39 10.23 7.77
C GLY A 379 -19.51 10.19 6.75
N HIS A 380 -19.18 9.90 5.49
CA HIS A 380 -20.12 9.70 4.40
C HIS A 380 -20.94 8.41 4.57
N VAL A 381 -20.28 7.26 4.75
CA VAL A 381 -20.98 5.97 4.74
C VAL A 381 -21.84 5.74 5.98
N LEU A 382 -21.49 6.33 7.13
CA LEU A 382 -22.23 6.17 8.39
C LEU A 382 -23.32 7.22 8.63
N ASP A 383 -23.70 8.00 7.59
CA ASP A 383 -24.74 9.04 7.56
C ASP A 383 -24.81 9.92 8.83
N ARG A 384 -23.62 10.32 9.30
CA ARG A 384 -23.43 11.12 10.52
C ARG A 384 -22.46 12.28 10.33
N GLY A 385 -21.89 12.40 9.12
CA GLY A 385 -20.78 13.29 8.82
C GLY A 385 -19.54 12.95 9.66
N THR A 386 -18.54 13.83 9.61
CA THR A 386 -17.25 13.62 10.30
C THR A 386 -17.25 14.07 11.76
N HIS A 387 -18.41 14.47 12.31
CA HIS A 387 -18.52 15.01 13.65
C HIS A 387 -18.42 13.88 14.70
N GLY A 388 -17.44 13.98 15.61
CA GLY A 388 -17.14 12.93 16.60
C GLY A 388 -16.34 11.75 16.04
N LEU A 389 -16.03 11.74 14.74
CA LEU A 389 -15.06 10.80 14.16
C LEU A 389 -13.65 11.25 14.50
N SER A 390 -12.98 10.44 15.31
CA SER A 390 -11.55 10.53 15.62
C SER A 390 -10.92 9.16 15.38
N LEU A 391 -9.61 9.11 15.12
CA LEU A 391 -8.88 7.86 14.99
C LEU A 391 -9.08 6.95 16.21
N GLY A 392 -9.07 7.55 17.41
CA GLY A 392 -9.45 6.88 18.66
C GLY A 392 -10.83 6.23 18.61
N ARG A 393 -11.85 6.92 18.08
CA ARG A 393 -13.20 6.35 17.95
C ARG A 393 -13.28 5.26 16.88
N MET A 394 -12.51 5.35 15.79
CA MET A 394 -12.43 4.30 14.78
C MET A 394 -11.74 3.04 15.32
N SER A 395 -10.64 3.20 16.06
CA SER A 395 -9.98 2.11 16.77
C SER A 395 -10.91 1.43 17.79
N GLU A 396 -11.69 2.21 18.55
CA GLU A 396 -12.69 1.67 19.49
C GLU A 396 -13.78 0.86 18.78
N LEU A 397 -14.24 1.31 17.60
CA LEU A 397 -15.32 0.68 16.83
C LEU A 397 -14.86 -0.57 16.07
N TYR A 398 -13.66 -0.57 15.50
CA TYR A 398 -13.20 -1.58 14.55
C TYR A 398 -12.11 -2.52 15.09
N LEU A 399 -11.32 -2.08 16.07
CA LEU A 399 -10.27 -2.88 16.71
C LEU A 399 -10.58 -3.24 18.17
N PHE A 400 -11.67 -2.72 18.75
CA PHE A 400 -12.01 -2.87 20.17
C PHE A 400 -10.86 -2.46 21.12
N ARG A 401 -10.16 -1.39 20.74
CA ARG A 401 -8.98 -0.83 21.44
C ARG A 401 -9.06 0.69 21.47
N SER A 402 -8.47 1.34 22.47
CA SER A 402 -8.43 2.81 22.57
C SER A 402 -7.05 3.37 22.22
N ILE A 403 -6.99 4.48 21.48
CA ILE A 403 -5.70 5.13 21.17
C ILE A 403 -5.14 5.84 22.42
N LYS A 404 -3.84 5.63 22.66
CA LYS A 404 -3.10 6.09 23.85
C LYS A 404 -3.04 7.62 23.91
N LYS A 405 -3.64 8.23 24.94
CA LYS A 405 -3.71 9.68 25.07
C LYS A 405 -2.41 10.28 25.60
N GLY A 406 -2.09 11.50 25.14
CA GLY A 406 -1.04 12.35 25.70
C GLY A 406 0.29 12.36 24.95
N THR A 407 0.67 11.30 24.23
CA THR A 407 1.96 11.28 23.50
C THR A 407 2.01 12.33 22.38
N ARG A 408 0.89 12.53 21.66
CA ARG A 408 0.71 13.62 20.68
C ARG A 408 0.98 15.02 21.23
N MET A 409 0.86 15.21 22.55
CA MET A 409 1.11 16.49 23.21
C MET A 409 2.55 16.64 23.74
N THR A 410 3.47 15.73 23.37
CA THR A 410 4.87 15.76 23.81
C THR A 410 5.75 16.66 22.94
N ASN A 411 6.98 16.91 23.38
CA ASN A 411 7.95 17.64 22.57
C ASN A 411 8.58 16.73 21.50
N TRP A 412 7.98 16.72 20.32
CA TRP A 412 8.47 16.00 19.14
C TRP A 412 9.75 16.58 18.50
N ASP A 413 10.24 17.74 18.92
CA ASP A 413 11.54 18.27 18.47
C ASP A 413 12.72 17.54 19.16
N ARG A 414 12.48 16.85 20.29
CA ARG A 414 13.54 16.22 21.09
C ARG A 414 14.15 15.02 20.36
N ARG A 415 15.48 14.90 20.41
CA ARG A 415 16.23 13.74 19.93
C ARG A 415 17.16 13.17 21.03
N PRO A 416 17.40 11.84 21.07
CA PRO A 416 16.62 10.81 20.36
C PRO A 416 15.16 10.80 20.81
N LEU A 417 14.27 10.22 20.00
CA LEU A 417 12.88 9.99 20.39
C LEU A 417 12.84 9.02 21.58
N LYS A 418 11.85 9.19 22.49
CA LYS A 418 11.60 8.21 23.54
C LYS A 418 10.97 6.95 22.94
N SER A 419 11.20 5.78 23.54
CA SER A 419 10.54 4.53 23.12
C SER A 419 9.01 4.67 23.08
N SER A 420 8.41 5.40 24.01
CA SER A 420 6.96 5.67 24.02
C SER A 420 6.49 6.63 22.92
N GLN A 421 7.37 7.43 22.32
CA GLN A 421 7.10 8.24 21.13
C GLN A 421 7.23 7.40 19.86
N VAL A 422 8.23 6.50 19.79
CA VAL A 422 8.40 5.53 18.70
C VAL A 422 7.21 4.58 18.61
N GLU A 423 6.83 3.96 19.74
CA GLU A 423 5.65 3.09 19.88
C GLU A 423 4.38 3.80 19.40
N TYR A 424 4.13 5.01 19.90
CA TYR A 424 2.94 5.80 19.54
C TYR A 424 2.90 6.15 18.05
N ALA A 425 3.98 6.72 17.52
CA ALA A 425 4.04 7.17 16.13
C ALA A 425 3.92 6.00 15.14
N ALA A 426 4.51 4.84 15.47
CA ALA A 426 4.36 3.65 14.66
C ALA A 426 2.91 3.13 14.65
N VAL A 427 2.24 3.13 15.80
CA VAL A 427 0.85 2.67 15.92
C VAL A 427 -0.14 3.63 15.25
N ASP A 428 -0.02 4.95 15.40
CA ASP A 428 -0.99 5.91 14.83
C ASP A 428 -1.10 5.78 13.30
N ALA A 429 0.03 5.65 12.59
CA ALA A 429 0.01 5.40 11.15
C ALA A 429 -0.31 3.94 10.77
N ALA A 430 0.25 2.94 11.46
CA ALA A 430 0.04 1.54 11.10
C ALA A 430 -1.40 1.06 11.36
N CYS A 431 -2.08 1.58 12.40
CA CYS A 431 -3.44 1.17 12.75
C CYS A 431 -4.50 1.55 11.71
N LEU A 432 -4.20 2.51 10.81
CA LEU A 432 -5.09 2.90 9.72
C LEU A 432 -5.43 1.72 8.81
N ILE A 433 -4.48 0.80 8.57
CA ILE A 433 -4.65 -0.37 7.69
C ILE A 433 -5.67 -1.38 8.26
N PRO A 434 -5.51 -1.95 9.47
CA PRO A 434 -6.51 -2.87 10.03
C PRO A 434 -7.85 -2.16 10.33
N ILE A 435 -7.87 -0.86 10.64
CA ILE A 435 -9.11 -0.07 10.72
C ILE A 435 -9.82 -0.04 9.37
N TYR A 436 -9.10 0.23 8.28
CA TYR A 436 -9.66 0.22 6.93
C TYR A 436 -10.18 -1.16 6.52
N ASN A 437 -9.41 -2.22 6.73
CA ASN A 437 -9.80 -3.59 6.39
C ASN A 437 -11.07 -4.03 7.15
N ALA A 438 -11.16 -3.73 8.45
CA ALA A 438 -12.35 -3.99 9.26
C ALA A 438 -13.55 -3.12 8.86
N PHE A 439 -13.31 -1.85 8.49
CA PHE A 439 -14.34 -0.93 7.99
C PHE A 439 -14.91 -1.40 6.64
N GLN A 440 -14.07 -1.75 5.67
CA GLN A 440 -14.51 -2.32 4.38
C GLN A 440 -15.32 -3.61 4.57
N THR A 441 -14.88 -4.47 5.51
CA THR A 441 -15.62 -5.69 5.89
C THR A 441 -17.01 -5.39 6.48
N HIS A 442 -17.15 -4.28 7.21
CA HIS A 442 -18.44 -3.82 7.72
C HIS A 442 -19.34 -3.29 6.59
N LEU A 443 -18.78 -2.52 5.64
CA LEU A 443 -19.54 -2.00 4.50
C LEU A 443 -20.11 -3.11 3.63
N ALA A 444 -19.29 -4.09 3.23
CA ALA A 444 -19.74 -5.22 2.42
C ALA A 444 -20.87 -6.03 3.08
N LYS A 445 -20.89 -6.12 4.43
CA LYS A 445 -21.97 -6.78 5.17
C LYS A 445 -23.25 -5.95 5.19
N GLU A 446 -23.15 -4.63 5.34
CA GLU A 446 -24.32 -3.73 5.29
C GLU A 446 -24.93 -3.64 3.89
N GLU A 447 -24.11 -3.70 2.83
CA GLU A 447 -24.59 -3.82 1.45
C GLU A 447 -25.30 -5.17 1.21
N ALA A 448 -24.69 -6.28 1.62
CA ALA A 448 -25.31 -7.59 1.53
C ALA A 448 -26.63 -7.69 2.33
N ARG A 449 -26.71 -7.04 3.50
CA ARG A 449 -27.94 -6.94 4.31
C ARG A 449 -29.04 -6.18 3.57
N LYS A 450 -28.72 -5.01 2.99
CA LYS A 450 -29.68 -4.22 2.19
C LYS A 450 -30.18 -4.99 0.98
N MET A 451 -29.29 -5.67 0.23
CA MET A 451 -29.69 -6.49 -0.91
C MET A 451 -30.59 -7.67 -0.53
N ALA A 452 -30.41 -8.24 0.67
CA ALA A 452 -31.30 -9.28 1.18
C ALA A 452 -32.68 -8.71 1.58
N GLU A 453 -32.71 -7.57 2.26
CA GLU A 453 -33.95 -6.85 2.62
C GLU A 453 -34.74 -6.40 1.38
N GLU A 454 -34.07 -5.93 0.33
CA GLU A 454 -34.67 -5.57 -0.96
C GLU A 454 -35.15 -6.79 -1.80
N ALA A 455 -34.59 -7.98 -1.55
CA ALA A 455 -35.01 -9.21 -2.22
C ALA A 455 -36.13 -9.99 -1.50
N GLU A 456 -36.37 -9.66 -0.22
CA GLU A 456 -37.48 -10.20 0.58
C GLU A 456 -38.77 -9.36 0.44
N ALA A 457 -38.64 -8.08 0.03
CA ALA A 457 -39.73 -7.12 -0.18
C ALA A 457 -40.42 -7.21 -1.55
#